data_AF-G2E263-F1
#
_entry.id   AF-G2E263-F1
#
_cell.length_a   1.000
_cell.length_b   1.000
_cell.length_c   1.000
_cell.angle_alpha   90.00
_cell.angle_beta   90.00
_cell.angle_gamma   90.00
#
_symmetry.space_group_name_H-M   'P 1'
#
loop_
_entity.id
_entity.type
_entity.pdbx_description
1 polymer ?
#
loop_
_entity_poly.entity_id
_entity_poly.type
_entity_poly.pdbx_seq_one_letter_code
_entity_poly.pdbx_strand_id
1 'polypeptide(L)'
;MIERRYSNQAFSLRRGDSTDNQYDEVEQLLRATHLVPSPSEAHGILVGFVCAGAEDPVALWLDHLLSEQEAENDALSEARGGLQVFAHSVAEEVQARGDGLTLLLPSEEGPLLERATGIYDWVRGFLYAVGVLELKENDLSDQSREVIRDFADLTRMDLSDLEETEENEEALVEITEFVRVAAMLIQEERSAPPLPSAGEPT
;
A
#
# COMPACT_ATOMS: atom_id res chain seq x y z
N MET A 1 27.21 14.16 -29.01
CA MET A 1 27.23 14.90 -27.73
C MET A 1 25.87 15.57 -27.49
N ILE A 2 24.78 14.78 -27.51
CA ILE A 2 23.40 15.25 -27.29
C ILE A 2 22.61 14.08 -26.68
N GLU A 3 23.05 13.51 -25.56
CA GLU A 3 22.30 12.45 -24.83
C GLU A 3 22.56 12.51 -23.32
N ARG A 4 22.60 13.72 -22.75
CA ARG A 4 22.72 13.91 -21.28
C ARG A 4 21.86 15.06 -20.75
N ARG A 5 20.73 15.38 -21.40
CA ARG A 5 19.84 16.46 -20.97
C ARG A 5 18.39 16.07 -20.69
N TYR A 6 18.03 14.79 -20.74
CA TYR A 6 16.67 14.34 -20.41
C TYR A 6 16.54 13.66 -19.04
N SER A 7 17.62 13.54 -18.27
CA SER A 7 17.61 12.70 -17.05
C SER A 7 17.54 13.46 -15.73
N ASN A 8 17.25 14.77 -15.69
CA ASN A 8 17.33 15.54 -14.43
C ASN A 8 16.36 16.73 -14.34
N GLN A 9 15.13 16.62 -14.84
CA GLN A 9 14.16 17.73 -14.69
C GLN A 9 12.70 17.33 -14.45
N ALA A 10 12.43 16.13 -13.94
CA ALA A 10 11.07 15.70 -13.58
C ALA A 10 10.98 15.19 -12.13
N PHE A 11 11.65 15.85 -11.19
CA PHE A 11 11.47 15.56 -9.75
C PHE A 11 11.35 16.86 -8.95
N SER A 12 10.43 17.71 -9.40
CA SER A 12 9.95 18.88 -8.65
C SER A 12 8.51 19.16 -9.05
N LEU A 13 7.63 18.16 -8.84
CA LEU A 13 6.21 18.39 -8.73
C LEU A 13 5.87 18.47 -7.24
N ARG A 14 4.98 19.39 -6.87
CA ARG A 14 4.37 19.40 -5.54
C ARG A 14 3.86 17.98 -5.27
N ARG A 15 4.10 17.45 -4.07
CA ARG A 15 3.81 16.07 -3.70
C ARG A 15 2.41 15.57 -4.14
N GLY A 16 1.40 16.45 -4.17
CA GLY A 16 0.04 16.13 -4.64
C GLY A 16 -0.14 15.92 -6.17
N ASP A 17 0.63 16.58 -7.03
CA ASP A 17 0.49 16.45 -8.50
C ASP A 17 1.11 15.14 -9.03
N SER A 18 2.00 14.53 -8.23
CA SER A 18 2.66 13.26 -8.57
C SER A 18 1.84 12.03 -8.15
N THR A 19 1.08 12.12 -7.05
CA THR A 19 0.28 11.00 -6.52
C THR A 19 -1.03 10.83 -7.28
N ASP A 20 -1.69 11.93 -7.66
CA ASP A 20 -2.94 11.88 -8.44
C ASP A 20 -2.70 11.22 -9.81
N ASN A 21 -1.62 11.61 -10.51
CA ASN A 21 -1.25 10.99 -11.77
C ASN A 21 -0.91 9.49 -11.60
N GLN A 22 -0.29 9.10 -10.48
CA GLN A 22 0.00 7.70 -10.19
C GLN A 22 -1.26 6.89 -9.89
N TYR A 23 -2.24 7.47 -9.18
CA TYR A 23 -3.51 6.82 -8.89
C TYR A 23 -4.25 6.47 -10.18
N ASP A 24 -4.37 7.44 -11.09
CA ASP A 24 -5.04 7.25 -12.39
C ASP A 24 -4.31 6.25 -13.29
N GLU A 25 -2.98 6.27 -13.30
CA GLU A 25 -2.16 5.31 -14.04
C GLU A 25 -2.38 3.88 -13.53
N VAL A 26 -2.31 3.68 -12.21
CA VAL A 26 -2.53 2.36 -11.60
C VAL A 26 -3.97 1.89 -11.83
N GLU A 27 -4.96 2.79 -11.73
CA GLU A 27 -6.35 2.46 -12.03
C GLU A 27 -6.52 1.93 -13.46
N GLN A 28 -5.91 2.60 -14.44
CA GLN A 28 -5.98 2.17 -15.84
C GLN A 28 -5.37 0.77 -16.05
N LEU A 29 -4.24 0.49 -15.40
CA LEU A 29 -3.60 -0.83 -15.48
C LEU A 29 -4.46 -1.91 -14.81
N LEU A 30 -5.08 -1.59 -13.67
CA LEU A 30 -5.95 -2.52 -12.92
C LEU A 30 -7.22 -2.92 -13.68
N ARG A 31 -7.72 -2.07 -14.60
CA ARG A 31 -8.88 -2.41 -15.46
C ARG A 31 -8.67 -3.62 -16.36
N ALA A 32 -7.43 -3.95 -16.68
CA ALA A 32 -7.09 -5.16 -17.46
C ALA A 32 -7.06 -6.43 -16.60
N THR A 33 -7.14 -6.31 -15.27
CA THR A 33 -7.09 -7.43 -14.33
C THR A 33 -8.48 -8.03 -14.12
N HIS A 34 -8.55 -9.28 -13.66
CA HIS A 34 -9.81 -9.97 -13.44
C HIS A 34 -10.55 -9.53 -12.15
N LEU A 35 -9.82 -9.06 -11.14
CA LEU A 35 -10.40 -8.65 -9.84
C LEU A 35 -10.81 -7.18 -9.80
N VAL A 36 -10.15 -6.32 -10.59
CA VAL A 36 -10.39 -4.87 -10.68
C VAL A 36 -10.55 -4.20 -9.29
N PRO A 37 -9.61 -4.39 -8.35
CA PRO A 37 -9.64 -3.65 -7.08
C PRO A 37 -9.45 -2.15 -7.32
N SER A 38 -9.79 -1.32 -6.33
CA SER A 38 -9.37 0.08 -6.37
C SER A 38 -7.85 0.19 -6.27
N PRO A 39 -7.22 1.25 -6.82
CA PRO A 39 -5.78 1.47 -6.65
C PRO A 39 -5.35 1.48 -5.17
N SER A 40 -6.19 2.04 -4.29
CA SER A 40 -5.95 2.03 -2.85
C SER A 40 -5.95 0.62 -2.26
N GLU A 41 -6.95 -0.21 -2.58
CA GLU A 41 -6.98 -1.61 -2.13
C GLU A 41 -5.76 -2.38 -2.64
N ALA A 42 -5.46 -2.28 -3.94
CA ALA A 42 -4.31 -2.95 -4.55
C ALA A 42 -3.00 -2.53 -3.88
N HIS A 43 -2.82 -1.22 -3.62
CA HIS A 43 -1.67 -0.70 -2.90
C HIS A 43 -1.58 -1.23 -1.46
N GLY A 44 -2.71 -1.26 -0.74
CA GLY A 44 -2.81 -1.84 0.60
C GLY A 44 -2.37 -3.31 0.65
N ILE A 45 -2.80 -4.12 -0.32
CA ILE A 45 -2.38 -5.53 -0.44
C ILE A 45 -0.86 -5.64 -0.59
N LEU A 46 -0.27 -4.86 -1.49
CA LEU A 46 1.18 -4.89 -1.73
C LEU A 46 1.95 -4.51 -0.47
N VAL A 47 1.58 -3.40 0.17
CA VAL A 47 2.24 -2.93 1.40
C VAL A 47 2.06 -3.98 2.51
N GLY A 48 0.88 -4.59 2.63
CA GLY A 48 0.64 -5.67 3.58
C GLY A 48 1.56 -6.87 3.37
N PHE A 49 1.79 -7.30 2.11
CA PHE A 49 2.74 -8.37 1.82
C PHE A 49 4.18 -8.00 2.18
N VAL A 50 4.60 -6.76 1.90
CA VAL A 50 5.93 -6.27 2.30
C VAL A 50 6.06 -6.25 3.83
N CYS A 51 5.10 -5.65 4.54
CA CYS A 51 5.14 -5.50 6.00
C CYS A 51 5.06 -6.85 6.72
N ALA A 52 4.26 -7.81 6.24
CA ALA A 52 4.17 -9.14 6.84
C ALA A 52 5.41 -10.02 6.56
N GLY A 53 6.26 -9.61 5.60
CA GLY A 53 7.53 -10.26 5.30
C GLY A 53 7.41 -11.39 4.29
N ALA A 54 6.61 -11.20 3.22
CA ALA A 54 6.63 -12.10 2.07
C ALA A 54 8.05 -12.23 1.50
N GLU A 55 8.43 -13.43 1.04
CA GLU A 55 9.73 -13.68 0.41
C GLU A 55 9.87 -12.92 -0.92
N ASP A 56 8.80 -12.93 -1.74
CA ASP A 56 8.69 -12.14 -2.97
C ASP A 56 7.32 -11.42 -2.99
N PRO A 57 7.22 -10.23 -2.37
CA PRO A 57 5.95 -9.51 -2.27
C PRO A 57 5.42 -9.07 -3.64
N VAL A 58 6.30 -8.76 -4.60
CA VAL A 58 5.89 -8.29 -5.93
C VAL A 58 5.31 -9.43 -6.75
N ALA A 59 6.00 -10.59 -6.79
CA ALA A 59 5.47 -11.75 -7.50
C ALA A 59 4.14 -12.21 -6.90
N LEU A 60 4.07 -12.32 -5.56
CA LEU A 60 2.85 -12.70 -4.86
C LEU A 60 1.68 -11.74 -5.15
N TRP A 61 1.95 -10.43 -5.16
CA TRP A 61 0.95 -9.42 -5.49
C TRP A 61 0.46 -9.50 -6.94
N LEU A 62 1.38 -9.66 -7.89
CA LEU A 62 1.02 -9.83 -9.31
C LEU A 62 0.20 -11.10 -9.54
N ASP A 63 0.56 -12.21 -8.91
CA ASP A 63 -0.19 -13.47 -8.99
C ASP A 63 -1.58 -13.34 -8.35
N HIS A 64 -1.72 -12.46 -7.37
CA HIS A 64 -3.01 -12.15 -6.75
C HIS A 64 -3.93 -11.36 -7.68
N LEU A 65 -3.38 -10.35 -8.37
CA LEU A 65 -4.15 -9.47 -9.25
C LEU A 65 -4.40 -10.08 -10.63
N LEU A 66 -3.46 -10.86 -11.14
CA LEU A 66 -3.46 -11.36 -12.51
C LEU A 66 -3.73 -12.86 -12.51
N SER A 67 -4.74 -13.31 -13.27
CA SER A 67 -4.95 -14.74 -13.44
C SER A 67 -3.88 -15.34 -14.37
N GLU A 68 -3.39 -16.54 -14.05
CA GLU A 68 -2.45 -17.27 -14.93
C GLU A 68 -3.06 -17.62 -16.29
N GLN A 69 -4.39 -17.59 -16.42
CA GLN A 69 -5.12 -18.05 -17.60
C GLN A 69 -5.18 -17.03 -18.74
N GLU A 70 -4.67 -15.81 -18.56
CA GLU A 70 -4.91 -14.70 -19.50
C GLU A 70 -3.65 -14.20 -20.24
N ALA A 71 -2.55 -14.96 -20.19
CA ALA A 71 -1.24 -14.60 -20.75
C ALA A 71 -1.15 -14.43 -22.29
N GLU A 72 -2.27 -14.44 -23.02
CA GLU A 72 -2.33 -14.29 -24.48
C GLU A 72 -2.84 -12.91 -24.96
N ASN A 73 -3.10 -11.95 -24.06
CA ASN A 73 -3.58 -10.61 -24.41
C ASN A 73 -2.49 -9.54 -24.24
N ASP A 74 -2.17 -8.80 -25.31
CA ASP A 74 -1.19 -7.70 -25.30
C ASP A 74 -1.48 -6.66 -24.21
N ALA A 75 -2.76 -6.34 -23.97
CA ALA A 75 -3.16 -5.38 -22.93
C ALA A 75 -2.84 -5.87 -21.51
N LEU A 76 -2.95 -7.19 -21.27
CA LEU A 76 -2.58 -7.77 -19.98
C LEU A 76 -1.06 -7.81 -19.81
N SER A 77 -0.32 -8.04 -20.89
CA SER A 77 1.15 -7.99 -20.85
C SER A 77 1.66 -6.58 -20.52
N GLU A 78 1.04 -5.54 -21.10
CA GLU A 78 1.36 -4.14 -20.78
C GLU A 78 0.99 -3.80 -19.33
N ALA A 79 -0.23 -4.18 -18.91
CA ALA A 79 -0.68 -4.01 -17.53
C ALA A 79 0.28 -4.67 -16.52
N ARG A 80 0.68 -5.92 -16.78
CA ARG A 80 1.66 -6.64 -15.96
C ARG A 80 2.97 -5.89 -15.84
N GLY A 81 3.51 -5.37 -16.95
CA GLY A 81 4.76 -4.62 -16.95
C GLY A 81 4.66 -3.33 -16.11
N GLY A 82 3.60 -2.55 -16.30
CA GLY A 82 3.36 -1.32 -15.54
C GLY A 82 3.16 -1.59 -14.04
N LEU A 83 2.32 -2.58 -13.70
CA LEU A 83 2.05 -2.99 -12.33
C LEU A 83 3.32 -3.54 -11.65
N GLN A 84 4.17 -4.26 -12.38
CA GLN A 84 5.45 -4.74 -11.85
C GLN A 84 6.40 -3.60 -11.49
N VAL A 85 6.50 -2.56 -12.34
CA VAL A 85 7.32 -1.37 -12.06
C VAL A 85 6.80 -0.62 -10.86
N PHE A 86 5.48 -0.37 -10.82
CA PHE A 86 4.81 0.24 -9.67
C PHE A 86 5.10 -0.54 -8.38
N ALA A 87 4.92 -1.85 -8.40
CA ALA A 87 5.08 -2.68 -7.22
C ALA A 87 6.51 -2.71 -6.67
N HIS A 88 7.52 -2.73 -7.55
CA HIS A 88 8.91 -2.59 -7.12
C HIS A 88 9.17 -1.23 -6.47
N SER A 89 8.66 -0.14 -7.04
CA SER A 89 8.82 1.20 -6.48
C SER A 89 8.25 1.29 -5.06
N VAL A 90 7.06 0.73 -4.82
CA VAL A 90 6.42 0.73 -3.50
C VAL A 90 7.20 -0.15 -2.51
N ALA A 91 7.64 -1.34 -2.93
CA ALA A 91 8.43 -2.23 -2.07
C ALA A 91 9.75 -1.56 -1.66
N GLU A 92 10.42 -0.86 -2.58
CA GLU A 92 11.63 -0.09 -2.30
C GLU A 92 11.36 1.08 -1.35
N GLU A 93 10.26 1.82 -1.54
CA GLU A 93 9.85 2.93 -0.66
C GLU A 93 9.63 2.46 0.79
N VAL A 94 8.85 1.39 0.96
CA VAL A 94 8.52 0.82 2.28
C VAL A 94 9.76 0.29 3.01
N GLN A 95 10.75 -0.24 2.28
CA GLN A 95 11.98 -0.78 2.86
C GLN A 95 13.08 0.28 3.07
N ALA A 96 12.95 1.45 2.46
CA ALA A 96 13.95 2.51 2.56
C ALA A 96 13.97 3.16 3.95
N ARG A 97 15.17 3.52 4.42
CA ARG A 97 15.37 4.30 5.65
C ARG A 97 15.23 5.80 5.34
N GLY A 98 14.00 6.26 5.13
CA GLY A 98 13.71 7.63 4.65
C GLY A 98 12.35 8.17 5.07
N ASP A 99 11.72 8.97 4.20
CA ASP A 99 10.46 9.69 4.47
C ASP A 99 9.24 8.79 4.75
N GLY A 100 9.38 7.47 4.53
CA GLY A 100 8.39 6.45 4.85
C GLY A 100 7.47 6.13 3.67
N LEU A 101 6.37 5.43 3.97
CA LEU A 101 5.31 5.05 3.05
C LEU A 101 4.45 6.25 2.64
N THR A 102 4.16 6.40 1.34
CA THR A 102 3.09 7.26 0.82
C THR A 102 1.87 6.41 0.48
N LEU A 103 0.68 6.73 1.02
CA LEU A 103 -0.53 6.00 0.68
C LEU A 103 -1.04 6.40 -0.71
N LEU A 104 -1.26 5.42 -1.59
CA LEU A 104 -1.96 5.64 -2.86
C LEU A 104 -3.47 5.79 -2.60
N LEU A 105 -3.94 7.03 -2.58
CA LEU A 105 -5.33 7.42 -2.29
C LEU A 105 -5.91 8.26 -3.43
N PRO A 106 -7.25 8.36 -3.53
CA PRO A 106 -7.90 9.31 -4.43
C PRO A 106 -7.42 10.74 -4.18
N SER A 107 -7.60 11.61 -5.18
CA SER A 107 -7.13 13.00 -5.13
C SER A 107 -7.58 13.72 -3.85
N GLU A 108 -6.64 14.46 -3.25
CA GLU A 108 -6.91 15.31 -2.07
C GLU A 108 -7.96 16.39 -2.34
N GLU A 109 -8.16 16.76 -3.61
CA GLU A 109 -9.18 17.73 -4.04
C GLU A 109 -10.56 17.09 -4.26
N GLY A 110 -10.67 15.77 -4.12
CA GLY A 110 -11.91 15.00 -4.29
C GLY A 110 -12.87 15.08 -3.10
N PRO A 111 -14.12 14.61 -3.26
CA PRO A 111 -15.10 14.52 -2.17
C PRO A 111 -14.56 13.76 -0.97
N LEU A 112 -14.94 14.16 0.24
CA LEU A 112 -14.49 13.52 1.48
C LEU A 112 -14.84 12.03 1.50
N LEU A 113 -16.04 11.66 1.03
CA LEU A 113 -16.48 10.27 0.96
C LEU A 113 -15.59 9.42 0.06
N GLU A 114 -15.13 9.96 -1.06
CA GLU A 114 -14.25 9.25 -1.99
C GLU A 114 -12.89 8.98 -1.33
N ARG A 115 -12.29 9.99 -0.70
CA ARG A 115 -11.02 9.86 0.02
C ARG A 115 -11.13 8.91 1.22
N ALA A 116 -12.20 8.99 2.00
CA ALA A 116 -12.48 8.07 3.10
C ALA A 116 -12.65 6.62 2.61
N THR A 117 -13.32 6.42 1.47
CA THR A 117 -13.42 5.11 0.83
C THR A 117 -12.06 4.59 0.38
N GLY A 118 -11.19 5.46 -0.15
CA GLY A 118 -9.81 5.10 -0.48
C GLY A 118 -9.03 4.56 0.72
N ILE A 119 -9.11 5.21 1.88
CA ILE A 119 -8.45 4.72 3.11
C ILE A 119 -9.05 3.39 3.56
N TYR A 120 -10.39 3.28 3.55
CA TYR A 120 -11.10 2.07 3.89
C TYR A 120 -10.64 0.87 3.04
N ASP A 121 -10.59 1.06 1.72
CA ASP A 121 -10.12 0.07 0.75
C ASP A 121 -8.65 -0.28 0.98
N TRP A 122 -7.81 0.72 1.25
CA TRP A 122 -6.40 0.51 1.56
C TRP A 122 -6.22 -0.39 2.80
N VAL A 123 -6.91 -0.08 3.90
CA VAL A 123 -6.84 -0.85 5.14
C VAL A 123 -7.35 -2.28 4.93
N ARG A 124 -8.41 -2.47 4.14
CA ARG A 124 -8.90 -3.80 3.77
C ARG A 124 -7.88 -4.60 2.99
N GLY A 125 -7.25 -3.99 1.98
CA GLY A 125 -6.19 -4.62 1.21
C GLY A 125 -5.01 -5.06 2.10
N PHE A 126 -4.62 -4.19 3.04
CA PHE A 126 -3.57 -4.50 4.00
C PHE A 126 -3.92 -5.70 4.89
N LEU A 127 -5.11 -5.69 5.50
CA LEU A 127 -5.59 -6.79 6.34
C LEU A 127 -5.73 -8.10 5.55
N TYR A 128 -6.17 -8.00 4.29
CA TYR A 128 -6.24 -9.15 3.39
C TYR A 128 -4.88 -9.83 3.22
N ALA A 129 -3.84 -9.05 2.90
CA ALA A 129 -2.48 -9.56 2.72
C ALA A 129 -1.90 -10.18 4.00
N VAL A 130 -2.13 -9.55 5.16
CA VAL A 130 -1.76 -10.11 6.48
C VAL A 130 -2.42 -11.47 6.71
N GLY A 131 -3.71 -11.60 6.33
CA GLY A 131 -4.45 -12.86 6.42
C GLY A 131 -3.91 -13.95 5.48
N VAL A 132 -3.56 -13.59 4.24
CA VAL A 132 -3.01 -14.53 3.24
C VAL A 132 -1.67 -15.12 3.68
N LEU A 133 -0.80 -14.33 4.29
CA LEU A 133 0.49 -14.80 4.81
C LEU A 133 0.37 -15.53 6.15
N GLU A 134 -0.86 -15.74 6.64
CA GLU A 134 -1.16 -16.40 7.92
C GLU A 134 -0.30 -15.84 9.07
N LEU A 135 -0.09 -14.53 9.10
CA LEU A 135 0.73 -13.90 10.13
C LEU A 135 0.10 -14.15 11.49
N LYS A 136 0.71 -15.04 12.27
CA LYS A 136 0.14 -15.47 13.55
C LYS A 136 0.27 -14.33 14.54
N GLU A 137 -0.76 -14.12 15.35
CA GLU A 137 -0.71 -13.10 16.41
C GLU A 137 0.54 -13.26 17.30
N ASN A 138 0.97 -14.50 17.57
CA ASN A 138 2.16 -14.77 18.38
C ASN A 138 3.48 -14.26 17.76
N ASP A 139 3.52 -14.01 16.45
CA ASP A 139 4.69 -13.50 15.73
C ASP A 139 4.73 -11.96 15.69
N LEU A 140 3.70 -11.31 16.24
CA LEU A 140 3.60 -9.86 16.40
C LEU A 140 3.74 -9.44 17.87
N SER A 141 4.30 -8.27 18.10
CA SER A 141 4.27 -7.56 19.38
C SER A 141 2.83 -7.21 19.77
N ASP A 142 2.61 -6.92 21.05
CA ASP A 142 1.29 -6.47 21.52
C ASP A 142 0.83 -5.19 20.81
N GLN A 143 1.78 -4.30 20.47
CA GLN A 143 1.51 -3.06 19.76
C GLN A 143 1.09 -3.32 18.30
N SER A 144 1.77 -4.22 17.58
CA SER A 144 1.38 -4.59 16.23
C SER A 144 0.04 -5.33 16.19
N ARG A 145 -0.27 -6.14 17.22
CA ARG A 145 -1.62 -6.75 17.35
C ARG A 145 -2.71 -5.71 17.56
N GLU A 146 -2.44 -4.67 18.33
CA GLU A 146 -3.37 -3.55 18.56
C GLU A 146 -3.65 -2.83 17.23
N VAL A 147 -2.60 -2.50 16.46
CA VAL A 147 -2.74 -1.92 15.12
C VAL A 147 -3.65 -2.76 14.21
N ILE A 148 -3.45 -4.09 14.16
CA ILE A 148 -4.29 -4.96 13.32
C ILE A 148 -5.76 -4.94 13.77
N ARG A 149 -6.03 -4.83 15.08
CA ARG A 149 -7.39 -4.69 15.60
C ARG A 149 -8.00 -3.33 15.27
N ASP A 150 -7.23 -2.26 15.43
CA ASP A 150 -7.68 -0.90 15.10
C ASP A 150 -8.00 -0.78 13.61
N PHE A 151 -7.16 -1.37 12.75
CA PHE A 151 -7.44 -1.49 11.32
C PHE A 151 -8.73 -2.27 11.06
N ALA A 152 -8.93 -3.40 11.74
CA ALA A 152 -10.17 -4.16 11.60
C ALA A 152 -11.40 -3.34 12.05
N ASP A 153 -11.28 -2.51 13.08
CA ASP A 153 -12.35 -1.62 13.53
C ASP A 153 -12.61 -0.46 12.57
N LEU A 154 -11.56 0.12 11.95
CA LEU A 154 -11.70 1.10 10.85
C LEU A 154 -12.53 0.51 9.69
N THR A 155 -12.31 -0.75 9.32
CA THR A 155 -13.10 -1.40 8.25
C THR A 155 -14.55 -1.72 8.63
N ARG A 156 -14.97 -1.45 9.87
CA ARG A 156 -16.35 -1.60 10.34
C ARG A 156 -17.10 -0.28 10.42
N MET A 157 -16.42 0.84 10.19
CA MET A 157 -17.06 2.15 10.17
C MET A 157 -18.01 2.27 8.98
N ASP A 158 -19.19 2.83 9.22
CA ASP A 158 -20.15 3.13 8.18
C ASP A 158 -19.85 4.51 7.60
N LEU A 159 -19.56 4.57 6.30
CA LEU A 159 -19.27 5.80 5.58
C LEU A 159 -20.52 6.40 4.92
N SER A 160 -21.68 5.74 4.95
CA SER A 160 -22.87 6.21 4.22
C SER A 160 -23.40 7.56 4.69
N ASP A 161 -23.18 7.86 5.97
CA ASP A 161 -23.65 9.07 6.64
C ASP A 161 -22.50 10.08 6.85
N LEU A 162 -21.39 9.92 6.12
CA LEU A 162 -20.25 10.83 6.23
C LEU A 162 -20.59 12.21 5.62
N GLU A 163 -20.65 13.22 6.48
CA GLU A 163 -20.94 14.60 6.09
C GLU A 163 -19.66 15.38 5.72
N GLU A 164 -19.76 16.25 4.72
CA GLU A 164 -18.71 17.18 4.28
C GLU A 164 -18.52 18.32 5.29
N THR A 165 -17.94 18.01 6.46
CA THR A 165 -17.67 18.95 7.56
C THR A 165 -16.17 19.11 7.81
N GLU A 166 -15.75 20.26 8.34
CA GLU A 166 -14.34 20.51 8.70
C GLU A 166 -13.83 19.51 9.75
N GLU A 167 -14.69 19.09 10.68
CA GLU A 167 -14.35 18.06 11.69
C GLU A 167 -14.05 16.71 11.04
N ASN A 168 -14.83 16.29 10.05
CA ASN A 168 -14.59 15.02 9.37
C ASN A 168 -13.37 15.08 8.43
N GLU A 169 -13.09 16.25 7.85
CA GLU A 169 -11.86 16.49 7.08
C GLU A 169 -10.61 16.38 7.96
N GLU A 170 -10.62 17.01 9.14
CA GLU A 170 -9.54 16.90 10.12
C GLU A 170 -9.36 15.44 10.58
N ALA A 171 -10.46 14.75 10.89
CA ALA A 171 -10.44 13.34 11.28
C ALA A 171 -9.85 12.45 10.16
N LEU A 172 -10.17 12.71 8.90
CA LEU A 172 -9.62 11.95 7.77
C LEU A 172 -8.10 12.11 7.68
N VAL A 173 -7.58 13.33 7.86
CA VAL A 173 -6.13 13.60 7.87
C VAL A 173 -5.45 12.82 9.00
N GLU A 174 -6.03 12.82 10.19
CA GLU A 174 -5.50 12.07 11.34
C GLU A 174 -5.50 10.56 11.10
N ILE A 175 -6.59 10.02 10.56
CA ILE A 175 -6.72 8.59 10.23
C ILE A 175 -5.71 8.21 9.13
N THR A 176 -5.53 9.05 8.11
CA THR A 176 -4.55 8.83 7.03
C THR A 176 -3.15 8.68 7.61
N GLU A 177 -2.76 9.59 8.49
CA GLU A 177 -1.44 9.56 9.12
C GLU A 177 -1.29 8.38 10.09
N PHE A 178 -2.34 8.05 10.85
CA PHE A 178 -2.36 6.85 11.70
C PHE A 178 -2.12 5.59 10.89
N VAL A 179 -2.85 5.39 9.78
CA VAL A 179 -2.71 4.22 8.90
C VAL A 179 -1.29 4.11 8.37
N ARG A 180 -0.71 5.23 7.91
CA ARG A 180 0.66 5.29 7.39
C ARG A 180 1.70 4.90 8.44
N VAL A 181 1.62 5.50 9.64
CA VAL A 181 2.57 5.24 10.74
C VAL A 181 2.43 3.81 11.26
N ALA A 182 1.20 3.31 11.38
CA ALA A 182 0.92 1.98 11.88
C ALA A 182 1.45 0.88 10.94
N ALA A 183 1.32 1.06 9.62
CA ALA A 183 1.91 0.15 8.64
C ALA A 183 3.45 0.13 8.69
N MET A 184 4.08 1.31 8.83
CA MET A 184 5.53 1.42 8.97
C MET A 184 6.04 0.83 10.30
N LEU A 185 5.28 0.92 11.38
CA LEU A 185 5.60 0.27 12.65
C LEU A 185 5.69 -1.26 12.49
N ILE A 186 4.70 -1.86 11.83
CA ILE A 186 4.70 -3.30 11.56
C ILE A 186 5.91 -3.68 10.69
N GLN A 187 6.21 -2.89 9.66
CA GLN A 187 7.39 -3.10 8.81
C GLN A 187 8.68 -3.10 9.63
N GLU A 188 8.85 -2.12 10.52
CA GLU A 188 10.07 -1.92 11.29
C GLU A 188 10.30 -3.10 12.24
N GLU A 189 9.24 -3.52 12.94
CA GLU A 189 9.26 -4.69 13.80
C GLU A 189 9.68 -5.95 13.04
N ARG A 190 9.14 -6.15 11.85
CA ARG A 190 9.35 -7.35 11.03
C ARG A 190 10.70 -7.38 10.33
N SER A 191 11.28 -6.21 10.09
CA SER A 191 12.60 -6.04 9.47
C SER A 191 13.75 -6.03 10.48
N ALA A 192 13.44 -5.95 11.78
CA ALA A 192 14.45 -6.01 12.82
C ALA A 192 15.11 -7.41 12.85
N PRO A 193 16.45 -7.50 12.90
CA PRO A 193 17.12 -8.79 13.03
C PRO A 193 16.71 -9.46 14.35
N PRO A 194 16.57 -10.80 14.40
CA PRO A 194 16.26 -11.50 15.65
C PRO A 194 17.33 -11.17 16.69
N LEU A 195 16.90 -10.87 17.92
CA LEU A 195 17.83 -10.59 19.02
C LEU A 195 18.85 -11.73 19.14
N PRO A 196 20.15 -11.43 19.30
CA PRO A 196 21.16 -12.46 19.48
C PRO A 196 20.79 -13.32 20.70
N SER A 197 20.71 -14.64 20.50
CA SER A 197 20.35 -15.57 21.56
C SER A 197 21.33 -15.42 22.73
N ALA A 198 20.82 -15.04 23.89
CA ALA A 198 21.61 -15.00 25.11
C ALA A 198 22.06 -16.42 25.49
N GLY A 199 23.28 -16.79 25.08
CA GLY A 199 23.98 -17.94 25.65
C GLY A 199 24.58 -18.90 24.63
N GLU A 200 25.79 -18.60 24.15
CA GLU A 200 26.85 -19.61 24.13
C GLU A 200 27.97 -19.11 25.06
N PRO A 201 28.07 -19.63 26.29
CA PRO A 201 29.32 -19.47 27.04
C PRO A 201 30.40 -20.31 26.34
N THR A 202 31.51 -19.65 26.00
CA THR A 202 32.75 -20.28 25.52
C THR A 202 33.39 -21.16 26.59
#